data_AF-A0A1Q3WNC7-F1
#
_entry.id   AF-A0A1Q3WNC7-F1
#
_cell.length_a   1.000
_cell.length_b   1.000
_cell.length_c   1.000
_cell.angle_alpha   90.00
_cell.angle_beta   90.00
_cell.angle_gamma   90.00
#
_symmetry.space_group_name_H-M   'P 1'
#
loop_
_entity.id
_entity.type
_entity.pdbx_description
1 polymer ?
#
loop_
_entity_poly.entity_id
_entity_poly.type
_entity_poly.pdbx_seq_one_letter_code
_entity_poly.pdbx_strand_id
1 'polypeptide(L)'
;MKTIHFSIDLRSFFLGALTLTGVLLLTNFKPSGHSPSERALNENRRYQAATGEQGSIILDTQTGQYILVYGPGKGLRTKFNFDELEPKAK
;
A
#
# COMPACT_ATOMS: atom_id res chain seq x y z
N MET A 1 -47.41 30.42 19.45
CA MET A 1 -45.99 30.06 19.25
C MET A 1 -45.34 31.15 18.42
N LYS A 2 -44.19 31.69 18.81
CA LYS A 2 -43.50 32.73 18.04
C LYS A 2 -42.71 32.07 16.91
N THR A 3 -43.02 32.42 15.67
CA THR A 3 -42.33 31.92 14.48
C THR A 3 -41.03 32.69 14.31
N ILE A 4 -39.91 31.99 14.20
CA ILE A 4 -38.60 32.59 13.93
C ILE A 4 -38.36 32.44 12.43
N HIS A 5 -38.21 33.57 11.73
CA HIS A 5 -37.93 33.59 10.30
C HIS A 5 -36.42 33.56 10.08
N PHE A 6 -35.92 32.48 9.47
CA PHE A 6 -34.55 32.38 8.99
C PHE A 6 -34.51 32.73 7.50
N SER A 7 -33.79 33.78 7.15
CA SER A 7 -33.41 34.10 5.78
C SER A 7 -31.92 33.81 5.61
N ILE A 8 -31.60 32.84 4.75
CA ILE A 8 -30.23 32.59 4.31
C ILE A 8 -30.06 33.28 2.96
N ASP A 9 -29.09 34.20 2.89
CA ASP A 9 -28.67 34.77 1.63
C ASP A 9 -28.06 33.67 0.75
N LEU A 10 -28.51 33.59 -0.49
CA LEU A 10 -28.04 32.63 -1.48
C LEU A 10 -26.51 32.67 -1.62
N ARG A 11 -25.90 33.85 -1.49
CA ARG A 11 -24.43 34.00 -1.50
C ARG A 11 -23.77 33.26 -0.34
N SER A 12 -24.34 33.37 0.84
CA SER A 12 -23.84 32.70 2.05
C SER A 12 -24.02 31.20 1.97
N PHE A 13 -25.11 30.73 1.35
CA PHE A 13 -25.33 29.31 1.08
C PHE A 13 -24.27 28.73 0.14
N PHE A 14 -24.01 29.39 -0.99
CA PHE A 14 -22.97 28.94 -1.93
C PHE A 14 -21.57 28.99 -1.33
N LEU A 15 -21.26 30.02 -0.55
CA LEU A 15 -19.98 30.13 0.16
C LEU A 15 -19.81 28.96 1.13
N GLY A 16 -20.85 28.65 1.91
CA GLY A 16 -20.88 27.52 2.84
C GLY A 16 -20.67 26.17 2.14
N ALA A 17 -21.40 25.93 1.04
CA ALA A 17 -21.28 24.70 0.26
C ALA A 17 -19.87 24.53 -0.36
N LEU A 18 -19.28 25.61 -0.87
CA LEU A 18 -17.93 25.60 -1.42
C LEU A 18 -16.88 25.29 -0.34
N THR A 19 -16.99 25.91 0.84
CA THR A 19 -16.09 25.61 1.97
C THR A 19 -16.20 24.16 2.42
N LEU A 20 -17.42 23.63 2.56
CA LEU A 20 -17.62 22.25 3.00
C LEU A 20 -17.02 21.26 1.99
N THR A 21 -17.25 21.51 0.69
CA THR A 21 -16.69 20.71 -0.40
C THR A 21 -15.15 20.77 -0.41
N GLY A 22 -14.58 21.96 -0.25
CA GLY A 22 -13.12 22.14 -0.19
C GLY A 22 -12.48 21.38 0.98
N VAL A 23 -13.08 21.46 2.18
CA VAL A 23 -12.60 20.73 3.36
C VAL A 23 -12.70 19.21 3.14
N LEU A 24 -13.79 18.72 2.57
CA LEU A 24 -13.94 17.29 2.26
C LEU A 24 -12.91 16.80 1.25
N LEU A 25 -12.60 17.60 0.23
CA LEU A 25 -11.55 17.27 -0.74
C LEU A 25 -10.16 17.24 -0.11
N LEU A 26 -9.85 18.20 0.79
CA LEU A 26 -8.55 18.25 1.48
C LEU A 26 -8.39 17.11 2.49
N THR A 27 -9.44 16.80 3.25
CA THR A 27 -9.43 15.72 4.26
C THR A 27 -9.41 14.34 3.63
N ASN A 28 -10.02 14.16 2.45
CA ASN A 28 -10.00 12.91 1.69
C ASN A 28 -8.92 12.91 0.59
N PHE A 29 -8.00 13.88 0.61
CA PHE A 29 -6.93 13.95 -0.36
C PHE A 29 -5.98 12.76 -0.16
N LYS A 30 -6.13 11.74 -1.00
CA LYS A 30 -5.12 10.69 -1.16
C LYS A 30 -4.17 11.12 -2.26
N PRO A 31 -2.91 11.48 -1.94
CA PRO A 31 -1.93 11.74 -2.99
C PRO A 31 -1.80 10.48 -3.85
N SER A 32 -1.99 10.61 -5.16
CA SER A 32 -1.74 9.56 -6.15
C SER A 32 -0.23 9.37 -6.42
N GLY A 33 0.58 9.58 -5.38
CA GLY A 33 2.01 9.30 -5.40
C GLY A 33 2.23 7.88 -4.90
N HIS A 34 2.91 7.07 -5.71
CA HIS A 34 3.47 5.80 -5.26
C HIS A 34 4.03 5.94 -3.86
N SER A 35 3.65 4.99 -3.00
CA SER A 35 4.22 4.86 -1.67
C SER A 35 5.75 5.08 -1.74
N PRO A 36 6.33 6.03 -0.99
CA PRO A 36 7.78 6.27 -0.97
C PRO A 36 8.60 5.02 -0.62
N SER A 37 7.94 4.00 -0.06
CA SER A 37 8.48 2.67 0.22
C SER A 37 8.81 1.81 -1.01
N GLU A 38 8.39 2.14 -2.22
CA GLU A 38 8.70 1.30 -3.39
C GLU A 38 9.99 1.71 -4.13
N ARG A 39 10.31 3.00 -4.15
CA ARG A 39 11.53 3.50 -4.81
C ARG A 39 12.73 3.61 -3.86
N ALA A 40 12.53 4.04 -2.61
CA ALA A 40 13.62 4.14 -1.64
C ALA A 40 14.10 2.78 -1.11
N LEU A 41 13.28 1.73 -1.22
CA LEU A 41 13.59 0.38 -0.76
C LEU A 41 14.41 -0.42 -1.79
N ASN A 42 14.77 0.18 -2.93
CA ASN A 42 15.45 -0.51 -4.03
C ASN A 42 16.93 -0.16 -4.17
N GLU A 43 17.41 0.96 -3.60
CA GLU A 43 18.81 1.40 -3.81
C GLU A 43 19.84 0.56 -3.05
N ASN A 44 19.44 -0.20 -2.01
CA ASN A 44 20.33 -1.05 -1.22
C ASN A 44 19.73 -2.42 -0.85
N ARG A 45 18.73 -2.90 -1.60
CA ARG A 45 18.10 -4.19 -1.30
C ARG A 45 19.02 -5.33 -1.70
N ARG A 46 19.41 -6.15 -0.72
CA ARG A 46 20.29 -7.28 -0.92
C ARG A 46 19.47 -8.55 -1.09
N TYR A 47 19.57 -9.15 -2.26
CA TYR A 47 18.97 -10.44 -2.55
C TYR A 47 20.05 -11.52 -2.57
N GLN A 48 19.75 -12.69 -2.02
CA GLN A 48 20.56 -13.89 -2.16
C GLN A 48 19.81 -14.89 -3.02
N ALA A 49 20.47 -15.44 -4.03
CA ALA A 49 19.88 -16.46 -4.89
C ALA A 49 20.68 -17.76 -4.74
N ALA A 50 19.97 -18.86 -4.49
CA ALA A 50 20.52 -20.21 -4.51
C ALA A 50 19.83 -21.00 -5.62
N THR A 51 20.58 -21.75 -6.42
CA THR A 51 20.03 -22.58 -7.49
C THR A 51 20.47 -24.02 -7.35
N GLY A 52 19.56 -24.95 -7.61
CA GLY A 52 19.81 -26.40 -7.61
C GLY A 52 19.05 -27.07 -8.75
N GLU A 53 19.19 -28.39 -8.87
CA GLU A 53 18.58 -29.17 -9.96
C GLU A 53 17.04 -29.10 -10.00
N GLN A 54 16.41 -28.90 -8.84
CA GLN A 54 14.95 -28.88 -8.69
C GLN A 54 14.34 -27.46 -8.82
N GLY A 55 15.17 -26.42 -8.82
CA GLY A 55 14.70 -25.03 -8.88
C GLY A 55 15.66 -24.04 -8.24
N SER A 56 15.22 -22.78 -8.19
CA SER A 56 15.97 -21.67 -7.62
C SER A 56 15.17 -20.98 -6.51
N ILE A 57 15.87 -20.52 -5.48
CA ILE A 57 15.32 -19.76 -4.36
C ILE A 57 15.91 -18.36 -4.40
N ILE A 58 15.07 -17.33 -4.36
CA ILE A 58 15.50 -15.93 -4.26
C ILE A 58 15.02 -15.39 -2.92
N LEU A 59 15.94 -15.08 -2.02
CA LEU A 59 15.72 -14.53 -0.70
C LEU A 59 15.96 -13.03 -0.70
N ASP A 60 15.00 -12.27 -0.18
CA ASP A 60 15.22 -10.91 0.28
C ASP A 60 15.74 -10.93 1.73
N THR A 61 17.02 -10.60 1.88
CA THR A 61 17.70 -10.63 3.18
C THR A 61 17.23 -9.55 4.15
N GLN A 62 16.53 -8.53 3.68
CA GLN A 62 16.03 -7.45 4.53
C GLN A 62 14.65 -7.75 5.11
N THR A 63 13.80 -8.45 4.35
CA THR A 63 12.42 -8.72 4.76
C THR A 63 12.17 -10.16 5.19
N GLY A 64 13.11 -11.08 4.94
CA GLY A 64 12.83 -12.51 5.15
C GLY A 64 11.73 -13.02 4.20
N GLN A 65 11.51 -12.36 3.06
CA GLN A 65 10.63 -12.89 2.02
C GLN A 65 11.44 -13.67 1.00
N TYR A 66 10.88 -14.74 0.47
CA TYR A 66 11.56 -15.49 -0.58
C TYR A 66 10.60 -15.97 -1.67
N ILE A 67 11.18 -16.24 -2.84
CA ILE A 67 10.49 -16.74 -4.02
C ILE A 67 11.12 -18.08 -4.39
N LEU A 68 10.27 -19.10 -4.56
CA LEU A 68 10.65 -20.37 -5.16
C LEU A 68 10.32 -20.35 -6.65
N VAL A 69 11.31 -20.71 -7.47
CA VAL A 69 11.20 -20.82 -8.92
C VAL A 69 11.45 -22.28 -9.29
N TYR A 70 10.41 -22.98 -9.74
CA TYR A 70 10.50 -24.41 -10.05
C TYR A 70 10.70 -24.66 -11.55
N GLY A 71 11.85 -25.26 -11.89
CA GLY A 71 12.15 -25.84 -13.21
C GLY A 71 12.44 -24.87 -14.36
N PRO A 72 13.09 -25.34 -15.44
CA PRO A 72 13.30 -24.54 -16.65
C PRO A 72 11.96 -24.39 -17.40
N GLY A 73 11.47 -23.16 -17.50
CA GLY A 73 10.34 -22.80 -18.38
C GLY A 73 8.94 -22.82 -17.74
N LYS A 74 8.79 -23.11 -16.45
CA LYS A 74 7.51 -22.93 -15.75
C LYS A 74 7.57 -21.68 -14.88
N GLY A 75 6.87 -20.64 -15.30
CA GLY A 75 6.69 -19.38 -14.56
C GLY A 75 5.92 -19.50 -13.24
N LEU A 76 5.93 -20.67 -12.58
CA LEU A 76 5.44 -20.81 -11.22
C LEU A 76 6.45 -20.16 -10.28
N ARG A 77 6.18 -18.90 -9.97
CA ARG A 77 6.80 -18.17 -8.88
C ARG A 77 5.84 -18.20 -7.71
N THR A 78 6.22 -18.90 -6.65
CA THR A 78 5.45 -18.85 -5.41
C THR A 78 6.23 -18.03 -4.40
N LYS A 79 5.59 -16.96 -3.90
CA LYS A 79 6.15 -16.05 -2.90
C LYS A 79 5.73 -16.55 -1.52
N PHE A 80 6.69 -16.60 -0.60
CA PHE A 80 6.50 -17.01 0.78
C PHE A 80 7.15 -16.00 1.72
N ASN A 81 6.67 -15.95 2.96
CA ASN A 81 7.31 -15.21 4.05
C ASN A 81 7.89 -16.22 5.06
N PHE A 82 9.13 -16.00 5.51
CA PHE A 82 9.74 -16.84 6.54
C PHE A 82 8.96 -16.84 7.86
N ASP A 83 8.33 -15.72 8.22
CA ASP A 83 7.50 -15.63 9.45
C ASP A 83 6.29 -16.57 9.45
N GLU A 84 5.86 -17.04 8.27
CA GLU A 84 4.75 -17.98 8.11
C GLU A 84 5.19 -19.44 8.23
N LEU A 85 6.49 -19.71 8.15
CA LEU A 85 7.05 -21.06 8.10
C LEU A 85 7.58 -21.53 9.45
N GLU A 86 7.97 -20.60 10.33
CA GLU A 86 8.32 -20.96 11.70
C GLU A 86 7.04 -21.17 12.52
N PRO A 87 6.77 -22.38 13.03
CA PRO A 87 5.74 -22.53 14.04
C PRO A 87 6.18 -21.71 15.26
N LYS A 88 5.43 -20.67 15.60
CA LYS A 88 5.69 -19.84 16.79
C LYS A 88 5.98 -20.76 17.97
N ALA A 89 7.23 -20.76 18.44
CA ALA A 89 7.62 -21.49 19.63
C ALA A 89 6.69 -21.05 20.77
N LYS A 90 6.08 -22.03 21.42
CA LYS A 90 5.02 -21.86 22.42
C LYS A 90 5.57 -21.38 23.75
#